data_AF-A0A2G9TK22-F1
#
_entry.id   AF-A0A2G9TK22-F1
#
_cell.length_a   1.000
_cell.length_b   1.000
_cell.length_c   1.000
_cell.angle_alpha   90.00
_cell.angle_beta   90.00
_cell.angle_gamma   90.00
#
_symmetry.space_group_name_H-M   'P 1'
#
loop_
_entity.id
_entity.type
_entity.pdbx_description
1 polymer ?
#
loop_
_entity_poly.entity_id
_entity_poly.type
_entity_poly.pdbx_seq_one_letter_code
_entity_poly.pdbx_strand_id
1 'polypeptide(L)'
;VDFLQRHICAFVRLKTANVLGDLTEVPVPTRFIFLMLGPTGHGSQYKEIGRAIATLMADEIFHDVAYKARNKEDLLDGVDEFLDQVPHYLSDFTDALNLQCLATACFMYFALLAPIVTFGGLLEEATHQRMAAMENILG
;
A
#
# COMPACT_ATOMS: atom_id res chain seq x y z
N VAL A 1 19.32 -10.56 -20.04
CA VAL A 1 19.59 -11.24 -21.33
C VAL A 1 20.95 -10.76 -21.83
N ASP A 2 21.88 -11.68 -22.03
CA ASP A 2 23.32 -11.36 -22.16
C ASP A 2 23.70 -10.60 -23.43
N PHE A 3 22.81 -10.57 -24.43
CA PHE A 3 23.01 -9.84 -25.68
C PHE A 3 22.53 -8.36 -25.62
N LEU A 4 21.78 -7.95 -24.60
CA LEU A 4 21.29 -6.57 -24.51
C LEU A 4 22.39 -5.64 -24.01
N GLN A 5 22.85 -4.74 -24.88
CA GLN A 5 23.80 -3.68 -24.52
C GLN A 5 23.14 -2.48 -23.81
N ARG A 6 21.82 -2.36 -23.88
CA ARG A 6 21.02 -1.27 -23.29
C ARG A 6 19.74 -1.82 -22.68
N HIS A 7 19.18 -1.07 -21.72
CA HIS A 7 17.88 -1.39 -21.15
C HIS A 7 16.77 -1.11 -22.18
N ILE A 8 15.83 -2.03 -22.29
CA ILE A 8 14.61 -1.88 -23.08
C ILE A 8 13.45 -1.81 -22.10
N CYS A 9 12.65 -0.77 -22.22
CA CYS A 9 11.46 -0.54 -21.41
C CYS A 9 10.26 -0.38 -22.34
N ALA A 10 9.16 -1.05 -22.04
CA ALA A 10 7.89 -0.87 -22.73
C ALA A 10 6.74 -0.84 -21.73
N PHE A 11 5.88 0.16 -21.85
CA PHE A 11 4.61 0.25 -21.15
C PHE A 11 3.49 0.12 -22.19
N VAL A 12 2.66 -0.90 -22.04
CA VAL A 12 1.67 -1.29 -23.05
C VAL A 12 0.28 -1.28 -22.42
N ARG A 13 -0.65 -0.54 -23.03
CA ARG A 13 -2.08 -0.58 -22.71
C ARG A 13 -2.83 -1.34 -23.79
N LEU A 14 -3.45 -2.46 -23.44
CA LEU A 14 -4.29 -3.25 -24.33
C LEU A 14 -5.60 -2.52 -24.64
N LYS A 15 -6.15 -2.71 -25.84
CA LYS A 15 -7.43 -2.10 -26.26
C LYS A 15 -8.64 -2.76 -25.58
N THR A 16 -8.59 -4.06 -25.34
CA THR A 16 -9.54 -4.86 -24.57
C THR A 16 -8.77 -5.58 -23.45
N ALA A 17 -9.34 -5.65 -22.24
CA ALA A 17 -8.71 -6.41 -21.17
C ALA A 17 -8.92 -7.91 -21.45
N ASN A 18 -7.84 -8.68 -21.45
CA ASN A 18 -7.87 -10.10 -21.81
C ASN A 18 -7.13 -10.90 -20.74
N VAL A 19 -7.59 -12.13 -20.48
CA VAL A 19 -6.90 -13.08 -19.61
C VAL A 19 -5.74 -13.68 -20.40
N LEU A 20 -4.50 -13.45 -19.95
CA LEU A 20 -3.27 -13.89 -20.65
C LEU A 20 -2.84 -15.31 -20.24
N GLY A 21 -3.78 -16.24 -20.09
CA GLY A 21 -3.49 -17.63 -19.69
C GLY A 21 -2.64 -17.69 -18.42
N ASP A 22 -1.50 -18.38 -18.49
CA ASP A 22 -0.60 -18.63 -17.35
C ASP A 22 0.35 -17.45 -17.03
N LEU A 23 0.15 -16.28 -17.64
CA LEU A 23 0.99 -15.11 -17.39
C LEU A 23 0.73 -14.48 -16.00
N THR A 24 -0.48 -14.67 -15.47
CA THR A 24 -0.90 -14.14 -14.16
C THR A 24 -1.27 -15.30 -13.24
N GLU A 25 -0.86 -15.22 -11.97
CA GLU A 25 -1.16 -16.26 -10.96
C GLU A 25 -2.66 -16.51 -10.80
N VAL A 26 -3.45 -15.45 -10.88
CA VAL A 26 -4.92 -15.49 -10.88
C VAL A 26 -5.40 -15.14 -12.29
N PRO A 27 -6.45 -15.80 -12.83
CA PRO A 27 -6.97 -15.52 -14.16
C PRO A 27 -7.78 -14.20 -14.18
N VAL A 28 -7.07 -13.07 -14.04
CA VAL A 28 -7.65 -11.73 -14.10
C VAL A 28 -7.42 -11.10 -15.48
N PRO A 29 -8.42 -10.37 -16.03
CA PRO A 29 -8.24 -9.65 -17.28
C PRO A 29 -7.15 -8.58 -17.13
N THR A 30 -6.05 -8.74 -17.87
CA THR A 30 -4.95 -7.77 -17.84
C THR A 30 -5.22 -6.66 -18.84
N ARG A 31 -5.01 -5.41 -18.41
CA ARG A 31 -5.12 -4.22 -19.25
C ARG A 31 -3.77 -3.60 -19.59
N PHE A 32 -2.86 -3.58 -18.62
CA PHE A 32 -1.56 -2.95 -18.74
C PHE A 32 -0.45 -3.99 -18.59
N ILE A 33 0.61 -3.83 -19.36
CA ILE A 33 1.80 -4.66 -19.30
C ILE A 33 3.00 -3.75 -19.27
N PHE A 34 3.83 -3.90 -18.22
CA PHE A 34 5.13 -3.26 -18.14
C PHE A 34 6.22 -4.32 -18.37
N LEU A 35 7.11 -4.06 -19.32
CA LEU A 35 8.23 -4.93 -19.67
C LEU A 35 9.53 -4.17 -19.51
N MET A 36 10.43 -4.71 -18.71
CA MET A 36 11.79 -4.19 -18.57
C MET A 36 12.79 -5.32 -18.78
N LEU A 37 13.68 -5.13 -19.76
CA LEU A 37 14.73 -6.08 -20.12
C LEU A 37 16.06 -5.35 -20.13
N GLY A 38 17.13 -6.02 -19.69
CA GLY A 38 18.46 -5.41 -19.71
C GLY A 38 19.61 -6.43 -19.55
N PRO A 39 20.85 -5.92 -19.56
CA PRO A 39 22.05 -6.70 -19.32
C PRO A 39 22.05 -7.39 -17.96
N THR A 40 22.78 -8.49 -17.87
CA THR A 40 22.97 -9.21 -16.60
C THR A 40 23.80 -8.39 -15.60
N GLY A 41 23.64 -8.67 -14.30
CA GLY A 41 24.30 -7.93 -13.21
C GLY A 41 23.46 -6.85 -12.50
N HIS A 42 22.32 -6.44 -13.07
CA HIS A 42 21.46 -5.37 -12.48
C HIS A 42 20.09 -5.88 -11.98
N GLY A 43 19.97 -7.18 -11.68
CA GLY A 43 18.69 -7.81 -11.32
C GLY A 43 17.97 -7.16 -10.12
N SER A 44 18.72 -6.74 -9.10
CA SER A 44 18.17 -6.04 -7.93
C SER A 44 17.51 -4.70 -8.34
N GLN A 45 18.18 -3.93 -9.20
CA GLN A 45 17.66 -2.66 -9.70
C GLN A 45 16.38 -2.85 -10.53
N TYR A 46 16.31 -3.88 -11.38
CA TYR A 46 15.09 -4.20 -12.14
C TYR A 46 13.94 -4.60 -11.22
N LYS A 47 14.23 -5.31 -10.13
CA LYS A 47 13.23 -5.67 -9.13
C LYS A 47 12.66 -4.42 -8.45
N GLU A 48 13.52 -3.50 -8.03
CA GLU A 48 13.08 -2.25 -7.39
C GLU A 48 12.30 -1.34 -8.36
N ILE A 49 12.71 -1.26 -9.62
CA ILE A 49 11.93 -0.54 -10.64
C ILE A 49 10.56 -1.20 -10.85
N GLY A 50 10.50 -2.53 -10.93
CA GLY A 50 9.24 -3.25 -11.03
C GLY A 50 8.32 -2.99 -9.83
N ARG A 51 8.86 -2.94 -8.61
CA ARG A 51 8.12 -2.56 -7.40
C ARG A 51 7.60 -1.13 -7.48
N ALA A 52 8.43 -0.18 -7.90
CA ALA A 52 8.03 1.22 -8.03
C ALA A 52 6.88 1.39 -9.04
N ILE A 53 6.98 0.75 -10.21
CA ILE A 53 5.91 0.76 -11.21
C ILE A 53 4.64 0.06 -10.70
N ALA A 54 4.77 -1.04 -9.97
CA ALA A 54 3.61 -1.72 -9.38
C ALA A 54 2.89 -0.84 -8.35
N THR A 55 3.64 -0.16 -7.48
CA THR A 55 3.09 0.80 -6.52
C THR A 55 2.40 1.96 -7.23
N LEU A 56 3.04 2.53 -8.26
CA LEU A 56 2.49 3.60 -9.07
C LEU A 56 1.18 3.19 -9.76
N MET A 57 1.10 1.97 -10.30
CA MET A 57 -0.12 1.44 -10.93
C MET A 57 -1.23 1.09 -9.95
N ALA A 58 -0.92 0.97 -8.65
CA ALA A 58 -1.89 0.77 -7.59
C ALA A 58 -2.52 2.07 -7.09
N ASP A 59 -1.92 3.23 -7.42
CA ASP A 59 -2.52 4.53 -7.16
C ASP A 59 -3.74 4.76 -8.07
N GLU A 60 -4.87 5.17 -7.48
CA GLU A 60 -6.13 5.34 -8.21
C GLU A 60 -6.06 6.48 -9.23
N ILE A 61 -5.36 7.58 -8.90
CA ILE A 61 -5.25 8.77 -9.76
C ILE A 61 -4.38 8.43 -10.96
N PHE A 62 -3.20 7.86 -10.73
CA PHE A 62 -2.30 7.45 -11.80
C PHE A 62 -2.92 6.35 -12.67
N HIS A 63 -3.65 5.41 -12.08
CA HIS A 63 -4.39 4.39 -12.83
C HIS A 63 -5.38 5.00 -13.83
N ASP A 64 -6.09 6.04 -13.41
CA ASP A 64 -7.03 6.80 -14.22
C ASP A 64 -6.32 7.56 -15.35
N VAL A 65 -5.19 8.20 -15.06
CA VAL A 65 -4.33 8.87 -16.04
C VAL A 65 -3.85 7.85 -17.07
N ALA A 66 -3.32 6.70 -16.64
CA ALA A 66 -2.85 5.64 -17.53
C ALA A 66 -3.96 5.10 -18.45
N TYR A 67 -5.21 5.05 -17.98
CA TYR A 67 -6.36 4.66 -18.80
C TYR A 67 -6.77 5.71 -19.84
N LYS A 68 -6.57 7.00 -19.55
CA LYS A 68 -6.97 8.13 -20.41
C LYS A 68 -5.85 8.62 -21.33
N ALA A 69 -4.59 8.33 -20.99
CA ALA A 69 -3.39 8.78 -21.68
C ALA A 69 -3.44 8.46 -23.19
N ARG A 70 -3.03 9.42 -24.01
CA ARG A 70 -2.98 9.33 -25.47
C ARG A 70 -1.55 9.33 -25.99
N ASN A 71 -0.63 9.92 -25.25
CA ASN A 71 0.78 10.02 -25.57
C ASN A 71 1.65 9.71 -24.33
N LYS A 72 2.97 9.80 -24.47
CA LYS A 72 3.90 9.53 -23.36
C LYS A 72 3.94 10.68 -22.36
N GLU A 73 3.65 11.89 -22.82
CA GLU A 73 3.64 13.12 -22.02
C GLU A 73 2.57 13.01 -20.93
N ASP A 74 1.35 12.55 -21.25
CA ASP A 74 0.28 12.33 -20.28
C ASP A 74 0.70 11.37 -19.14
N LEU A 75 1.49 10.34 -19.47
CA LEU A 75 2.01 9.40 -18.46
C LEU A 75 3.11 10.02 -17.60
N LEU A 76 3.97 10.85 -18.19
CA LEU A 76 5.02 11.55 -17.45
C LEU A 76 4.43 12.58 -16.50
N ASP A 77 3.44 13.35 -16.96
CA ASP A 77 2.71 14.31 -16.13
C ASP A 77 2.03 13.60 -14.94
N GLY A 78 1.43 12.42 -15.17
CA GLY A 78 0.87 11.60 -14.09
C GLY A 78 1.91 11.07 -13.10
N VAL A 79 3.12 10.73 -13.57
CA VAL A 79 4.23 10.34 -12.68
C VAL A 79 4.67 11.53 -11.82
N ASP A 80 4.84 12.69 -12.43
CA ASP A 80 5.26 13.90 -11.73
C ASP A 80 4.22 14.32 -10.68
N GLU A 81 2.92 14.27 -11.02
CA GLU A 81 1.83 14.54 -10.08
C GLU A 81 1.82 13.55 -8.90
N PHE A 82 2.04 12.26 -9.16
CA PHE A 82 2.18 11.27 -8.09
C PHE A 82 3.36 11.59 -7.17
N LEU A 83 4.52 11.93 -7.75
CA LEU A 83 5.73 12.24 -6.98
C LEU A 83 5.58 13.49 -6.12
N ASP A 84 4.84 14.50 -6.60
CA ASP A 84 4.54 15.72 -5.84
C ASP A 84 3.63 15.45 -4.63
N GLN A 85 2.79 14.41 -4.66
CA GLN A 85 1.93 14.04 -3.53
C GLN A 85 2.66 13.25 -2.43
N VAL A 86 3.71 12.49 -2.77
CA VAL A 86 4.49 11.70 -1.80
C VAL A 86 5.02 12.51 -0.60
N PRO A 87 5.61 13.72 -0.75
CA PRO A 87 6.07 14.50 0.40
C PRO A 87 4.92 14.96 1.31
N HIS A 88 3.71 15.17 0.78
CA HIS A 88 2.54 15.52 1.58
C HIS A 88 2.06 14.37 2.48
N TYR A 89 2.18 13.12 2.02
CA TYR A 89 1.94 11.95 2.88
C TYR A 89 2.88 11.92 4.10
N LEU A 90 4.16 12.27 3.91
CA LEU A 90 5.12 12.31 5.02
C LEU A 90 4.83 13.43 6.02
N SER A 91 4.33 14.59 5.55
CA SER A 91 3.85 15.63 6.45
C SER A 91 2.61 15.17 7.22
N ASP A 92 1.67 14.45 6.60
CA ASP A 92 0.49 13.91 7.27
C ASP A 92 0.86 12.90 8.37
N PHE A 93 1.88 12.06 8.15
CA PHE A 93 2.41 11.18 9.20
C PHE A 93 3.07 11.96 10.34
N THR A 94 3.75 13.06 10.03
CA THR A 94 4.38 13.92 11.05
C THR A 94 3.32 14.68 11.85
N ASP A 95 2.26 15.16 11.20
CA ASP A 95 1.10 15.78 11.85
C ASP A 95 0.27 14.78 12.66
N ALA A 96 0.17 13.52 12.21
CA ALA A 96 -0.44 12.44 12.99
C ALA A 96 0.36 12.14 14.29
N LEU A 97 1.68 12.35 14.27
CA LEU A 97 2.57 12.26 15.43
C LEU A 97 2.59 13.52 16.31
N ASN A 98 1.74 14.52 16.02
CA ASN A 98 1.57 15.68 16.88
C ASN A 98 1.15 15.25 18.29
N LEU A 99 1.78 15.86 19.30
CA LEU A 99 1.54 15.58 20.72
C LEU A 99 0.06 15.69 21.09
N GLN A 100 -0.73 16.50 20.36
CA GLN A 100 -2.18 16.59 20.55
C GLN A 100 -2.94 15.32 20.12
N CYS A 101 -2.58 14.70 18.98
CA CYS A 101 -3.17 13.42 18.55
C CYS A 101 -2.74 12.28 19.48
N LEU A 102 -1.46 12.25 19.85
CA LEU A 102 -0.94 11.28 20.82
C LEU A 102 -1.64 11.41 22.18
N ALA A 103 -1.82 12.64 22.67
CA ALA A 103 -2.53 12.90 23.92
C ALA A 103 -4.00 12.46 23.85
N THR A 104 -4.66 12.65 22.71
CA THR A 104 -6.04 12.20 22.51
C THR A 104 -6.15 10.68 22.47
N ALA A 105 -5.22 9.99 21.79
CA ALA A 105 -5.14 8.53 21.78
C ALA A 105 -4.87 7.97 23.19
N CYS A 106 -3.92 8.55 23.93
CA CYS A 106 -3.65 8.20 25.32
C CYS A 106 -4.87 8.45 26.22
N PHE A 107 -5.55 9.59 26.08
CA PHE A 107 -6.74 9.91 26.87
C PHE A 107 -7.87 8.93 26.59
N MET A 108 -8.12 8.61 25.31
CA MET A 108 -9.14 7.64 24.91
C MET A 108 -8.82 6.23 25.45
N TYR A 109 -7.55 5.82 25.45
CA TYR A 109 -7.11 4.56 26.07
C TYR A 109 -7.39 4.51 27.58
N PHE A 110 -7.01 5.55 28.34
CA PHE A 110 -7.26 5.59 29.79
C PHE A 110 -8.74 5.77 30.14
N ALA A 111 -9.51 6.49 29.33
CA ALA A 111 -10.95 6.64 29.52
C ALA A 111 -11.69 5.30 29.35
N LEU A 112 -11.21 4.42 28.47
CA LEU A 112 -11.78 3.09 28.26
C LEU A 112 -11.34 2.07 29.34
N LEU A 113 -10.19 2.25 29.98
CA LEU A 113 -9.70 1.34 31.01
C LEU A 113 -10.60 1.30 32.26
N ALA A 114 -11.14 2.43 32.70
CA ALA A 114 -11.98 2.48 33.91
C ALA A 114 -13.24 1.60 33.83
N PRO A 115 -14.08 1.68 32.78
CA PRO A 115 -15.21 0.77 32.63
C PRO A 115 -14.76 -0.69 32.42
N ILE A 116 -13.69 -0.95 31.66
CA ILE A 116 -13.20 -2.32 31.43
C ILE A 116 -12.76 -2.99 32.74
N VAL A 117 -12.01 -2.29 33.60
CA VAL A 117 -11.57 -2.81 34.90
C VAL A 117 -12.76 -2.97 35.85
N THR A 118 -13.70 -2.02 35.86
CA THR A 118 -14.88 -2.07 36.72
C THR A 118 -15.79 -3.25 36.36
N PHE A 119 -16.11 -3.43 35.07
CA PHE A 119 -16.91 -4.56 34.60
C PHE A 119 -16.15 -5.88 34.73
N GLY A 120 -14.85 -5.89 34.47
CA GLY A 120 -13.99 -7.06 34.65
C GLY A 120 -13.94 -7.55 36.09
N GLY A 121 -13.83 -6.65 37.08
CA GLY A 121 -13.83 -7.01 38.50
C GLY A 121 -15.18 -7.58 38.98
N LEU A 122 -16.30 -7.01 38.50
CA LEU A 122 -17.65 -7.54 38.81
C LEU A 122 -17.86 -8.94 38.22
N LEU A 123 -17.37 -9.19 37.00
CA LEU A 123 -17.42 -10.49 36.35
C LEU A 123 -16.53 -11.53 37.05
N GLU A 124 -15.36 -11.13 37.52
CA GLU A 124 -14.47 -11.99 38.32
C GLU A 124 -15.14 -12.47 39.61
N GLU A 125 -15.84 -11.57 40.30
CA GLU A 125 -16.57 -11.89 41.53
C GLU A 125 -17.79 -12.77 41.26
N ALA A 126 -18.53 -12.52 40.17
CA ALA A 126 -19.69 -13.31 39.76
C ALA A 126 -19.34 -14.72 39.23
N THR A 127 -18.10 -14.94 38.77
CA THR A 127 -17.65 -16.22 38.20
C THR A 127 -16.80 -17.06 39.16
N HIS A 128 -16.74 -16.69 40.45
CA HIS A 128 -15.92 -17.35 41.47
C HIS A 128 -14.42 -17.40 41.09
N GLN A 129 -13.85 -16.28 40.64
CA GLN A 129 -12.45 -16.15 40.24
C GLN A 129 -11.99 -17.12 39.14
N ARG A 130 -12.91 -17.52 38.25
CA ARG A 130 -12.57 -18.38 37.10
C ARG A 130 -12.18 -17.62 35.84
N MET A 131 -12.46 -16.31 35.76
CA MET A 131 -12.00 -15.42 34.70
C MET A 131 -11.60 -14.09 35.32
N ALA A 132 -10.36 -13.66 35.09
CA ALA A 132 -9.85 -12.39 35.61
C ALA A 132 -10.05 -11.26 34.58
N ALA A 133 -10.24 -10.03 35.06
CA ALA A 133 -10.41 -8.85 34.20
C ALA A 133 -9.29 -8.66 33.16
N MET A 134 -8.07 -9.12 33.46
CA MET A 134 -6.92 -9.00 32.56
C MET A 134 -6.96 -9.97 31.37
N GLU A 135 -7.69 -11.09 31.45
CA GLU A 135 -7.82 -12.01 30.31
C GLU A 135 -8.64 -11.33 29.19
N ASN A 136 -9.72 -10.62 29.55
CA ASN A 136 -10.55 -9.84 28.60
C ASN A 136 -9.82 -8.64 27.93
N ILE A 137 -8.68 -8.19 28.48
CA ILE A 137 -7.90 -7.06 27.95
C ILE A 137 -6.85 -7.54 26.93
N LEU A 138 -6.38 -8.79 27.04
CA LEU A 138 -5.34 -9.36 26.18
C LEU A 138 -5.84 -10.48 25.25
N GLY A 139 -7.04 -11.02 25.49
CA GLY A 139 -7.69 -12.07 24.68
C GLY A 139 -8.72 -12.85 25.48
#